data_AF-W1UEM6-F1
#
_entry.id   AF-W1UEM6-F1
#
_cell.length_a   1.000
_cell.length_b   1.000
_cell.length_c   1.000
_cell.angle_alpha   90.00
_cell.angle_beta   90.00
_cell.angle_gamma   90.00
#
_symmetry.space_group_name_H-M   'P 1'
#
loop_
_entity.id
_entity.type
_entity.pdbx_description
1 polymer ?
#
loop_
_entity_poly.entity_id
_entity_poly.type
_entity_poly.pdbx_seq_one_letter_code
_entity_poly.pdbx_strand_id
1 'polypeptide(L)'
;MARYLASEFYEVTKLILLDGGYLDLDKILPLDVELEEIKNYIESQVVSDLNLLISNEKSEAKHWSENMEEAVRQSYHWNAEYNRYELAMNYENIEAILRLRRKIQAFKREVGDTLFISPCYPNEATWREEALKELPDYFDTLFLENLSHELYTEAPKEIASLINEWLAYSQ
;
A
#
# COMPACT_ATOMS: atom_id res chain seq x y z
N MET A 1 -8.73 4.08 -1.01
CA MET A 1 -9.24 5.03 0.00
C MET A 1 -8.81 6.47 -0.30
N ALA A 2 -7.55 6.72 -0.69
CA ALA A 2 -7.03 8.07 -0.90
C ALA A 2 -7.86 8.95 -1.87
N ARG A 3 -8.26 8.41 -3.04
CA ARG A 3 -9.13 9.12 -4.00
C ARG A 3 -10.48 9.56 -3.42
N TYR A 4 -11.05 8.77 -2.50
CA TYR A 4 -12.28 9.17 -1.81
C TYR A 4 -12.05 10.40 -0.94
N LEU A 5 -11.01 10.35 -0.10
CA LEU A 5 -10.68 11.48 0.76
C LEU A 5 -10.38 12.74 -0.08
N ALA A 6 -9.61 12.61 -1.15
CA ALA A 6 -9.33 13.73 -2.06
C ALA A 6 -10.59 14.30 -2.74
N SER A 7 -11.61 13.47 -3.00
CA SER A 7 -12.87 13.93 -3.59
C SER A 7 -13.83 14.59 -2.59
N GLU A 8 -13.70 14.27 -1.29
CA GLU A 8 -14.61 14.76 -0.24
C GLU A 8 -14.07 16.00 0.48
N PHE A 9 -12.74 16.15 0.57
CA PHE A 9 -12.08 17.24 1.28
C PHE A 9 -11.40 18.19 0.28
N TYR A 10 -12.00 19.37 0.09
CA TYR A 10 -11.50 20.38 -0.85
C TYR A 10 -10.12 20.94 -0.44
N GLU A 11 -9.72 20.75 0.81
CA GLU A 11 -8.38 21.06 1.30
C GLU A 11 -7.30 20.17 0.66
N VAL A 12 -7.67 19.00 0.14
CA VAL A 12 -6.77 18.11 -0.59
C VAL A 12 -6.70 18.58 -2.04
N THR A 13 -5.74 19.45 -2.33
CA THR A 13 -5.56 20.04 -3.67
C THR A 13 -4.72 19.18 -4.61
N LYS A 14 -3.90 18.28 -4.05
CA LYS A 14 -2.99 17.40 -4.79
C LYS A 14 -3.02 16.00 -4.20
N LEU A 15 -3.04 14.99 -5.05
CA LEU A 15 -3.06 13.58 -4.65
C LEU A 15 -1.86 12.84 -5.24
N ILE A 16 -1.17 12.05 -4.42
CA ILE A 16 -0.12 11.15 -4.87
C ILE A 16 -0.57 9.71 -4.62
N LEU A 17 -0.54 8.90 -5.66
CA LEU A 17 -0.89 7.48 -5.62
C LEU A 17 0.37 6.66 -5.88
N LEU A 18 0.80 5.89 -4.89
CA LEU A 18 1.99 5.05 -4.95
C LEU A 18 1.59 3.58 -5.05
N ASP A 19 1.58 3.04 -6.27
CA ASP A 19 1.13 1.69 -6.62
C ASP A 19 -0.26 1.27 -6.06
N GLY A 20 -0.99 0.43 -6.79
CA GLY A 20 -2.31 -0.09 -6.38
C GLY A 20 -3.47 0.92 -6.17
N GLY A 21 -3.23 2.24 -6.15
CA GLY A 21 -4.23 3.29 -5.90
C GLY A 21 -5.33 3.44 -6.96
N TYR A 22 -5.24 2.66 -8.04
CA TYR A 22 -6.10 2.67 -9.22
C TYR A 22 -6.98 1.42 -9.33
N LEU A 23 -6.79 0.42 -8.47
CA LEU A 23 -7.36 -0.90 -8.65
C LEU A 23 -8.87 -0.94 -8.37
N ASP A 24 -9.60 -1.50 -9.34
CA ASP A 24 -10.96 -2.01 -9.12
C ASP A 24 -10.88 -3.42 -8.52
N LEU A 25 -10.83 -3.46 -7.20
CA LEU A 25 -10.71 -4.72 -6.48
C LEU A 25 -11.95 -5.62 -6.61
N ASP A 26 -13.12 -5.10 -7.00
CA ASP A 26 -14.30 -5.93 -7.28
C ASP A 26 -14.08 -6.81 -8.52
N LYS A 27 -13.23 -6.38 -9.47
CA LYS A 27 -12.84 -7.17 -10.65
C LYS A 27 -11.73 -8.18 -10.36
N ILE A 28 -10.86 -7.87 -9.39
CA ILE A 28 -9.61 -8.61 -9.17
C ILE A 28 -9.77 -9.68 -8.08
N LEU A 29 -10.40 -9.33 -6.95
CA LEU A 29 -10.47 -10.19 -5.77
C LEU A 29 -11.81 -10.02 -5.05
N PRO A 30 -12.72 -11.02 -5.13
CA PRO A 30 -13.98 -10.99 -4.41
C PRO A 30 -13.78 -10.77 -2.91
N LEU A 31 -14.65 -9.98 -2.28
CA LEU A 31 -14.50 -9.59 -0.87
C LEU A 31 -14.42 -10.78 0.07
N ASP A 32 -15.23 -11.83 -0.14
CA ASP A 32 -15.24 -13.00 0.75
C ASP A 32 -13.89 -13.74 0.72
N VAL A 33 -13.27 -13.84 -0.47
CA VAL A 33 -11.94 -14.44 -0.64
C VAL A 33 -10.88 -13.57 0.03
N GLU A 34 -10.93 -12.26 -0.17
CA GLU A 34 -10.00 -11.33 0.48
C GLU A 34 -10.09 -11.41 2.02
N LEU A 35 -11.30 -11.52 2.58
CA LEU A 35 -11.51 -11.63 4.03
C LEU A 35 -10.97 -12.95 4.60
N GLU A 36 -11.10 -14.05 3.85
CA GLU A 36 -10.55 -15.35 4.23
C GLU A 36 -9.02 -15.35 4.17
N GLU A 37 -8.43 -14.83 3.08
CA GLU A 37 -6.99 -14.73 2.91
C GLU A 37 -6.34 -13.87 4.00
N ILE A 38 -6.95 -12.74 4.35
CA ILE A 38 -6.43 -11.86 5.40
C ILE A 38 -6.54 -12.52 6.77
N LYS A 39 -7.62 -13.27 7.04
CA LYS A 39 -7.75 -14.02 8.28
C LYS A 39 -6.62 -15.05 8.40
N ASN A 40 -6.41 -15.85 7.35
CA ASN A 40 -5.36 -16.85 7.29
C ASN A 40 -3.97 -16.21 7.43
N TYR A 41 -3.76 -15.06 6.79
CA TYR A 41 -2.52 -14.29 6.93
C TYR A 41 -2.30 -13.90 8.39
N ILE A 42 -3.25 -13.24 9.05
CA ILE A 42 -3.10 -12.81 10.46
C ILE A 42 -2.80 -14.00 11.36
N GLU A 43 -3.53 -15.11 11.20
CA GLU A 43 -3.33 -16.33 12.00
C GLU A 43 -1.97 -17.00 11.76
N SER A 44 -1.38 -16.82 10.56
CA SER A 44 -0.05 -17.35 10.22
C SER A 44 1.11 -16.49 10.75
N GLN A 45 0.87 -15.22 11.07
CA GLN A 45 1.92 -14.26 11.43
C GLN A 45 2.22 -14.33 12.94
N VAL A 46 2.92 -15.40 13.30
CA VAL A 46 3.27 -15.75 14.67
C VAL A 46 4.77 -16.00 14.75
N VAL A 47 5.46 -15.31 15.67
CA VAL A 47 6.92 -15.45 15.85
C VAL A 47 7.29 -15.64 17.31
N SER A 48 8.35 -16.41 17.58
CA SER A 48 8.85 -16.63 18.94
C SER A 48 9.85 -15.57 19.41
N ASP A 49 10.53 -14.90 18.47
CA ASP A 49 11.57 -13.90 18.75
C ASP A 49 11.44 -12.73 17.77
N LEU A 50 11.04 -11.58 18.31
CA LEU A 50 10.88 -10.35 17.56
C LEU A 50 12.21 -9.80 17.05
N ASN A 51 13.32 -10.01 17.76
CA ASN A 51 14.64 -9.55 17.30
C ASN A 51 15.14 -10.39 16.12
N LEU A 52 14.80 -11.67 16.08
CA LEU A 52 15.08 -12.53 14.93
C LEU A 52 14.30 -12.07 13.70
N LEU A 53 12.99 -11.78 13.86
CA LEU A 53 12.17 -11.22 12.78
C LEU A 53 12.78 -9.92 12.22
N ILE A 54 13.11 -8.98 13.09
CA ILE A 54 13.74 -7.71 12.72
C ILE A 54 15.06 -7.93 11.99
N SER A 55 15.89 -8.87 12.46
CA SER A 55 17.16 -9.18 11.80
C SER A 55 16.96 -9.76 10.40
N ASN A 56 15.92 -10.57 10.19
CA ASN A 56 15.60 -11.15 8.90
C ASN A 56 15.10 -10.08 7.93
N GLU A 57 14.10 -9.28 8.34
CA GLU A 57 13.59 -8.19 7.50
C GLU A 57 14.69 -7.19 7.12
N LYS A 58 15.56 -6.84 8.08
CA LYS A 58 16.72 -5.98 7.83
C LYS A 58 17.71 -6.56 6.82
N SER A 59 17.84 -7.89 6.77
CA SER A 59 18.75 -8.55 5.84
C SER A 59 18.19 -8.62 4.40
N GLU A 60 16.87 -8.59 4.26
CA GLU A 60 16.16 -8.64 2.97
C GLU A 60 15.89 -7.24 2.40
N ALA A 61 15.84 -6.22 3.25
CA ALA A 61 15.55 -4.85 2.84
C ALA A 61 16.72 -4.17 2.13
N LYS A 62 16.45 -3.53 0.99
CA LYS A 62 17.42 -2.66 0.28
C LYS A 62 17.82 -1.42 1.11
N HIS A 63 16.91 -0.97 1.96
CA HIS A 63 17.10 0.16 2.88
C HIS A 63 16.53 -0.19 4.24
N TRP A 64 17.20 0.22 5.32
CA TRP A 64 16.73 0.03 6.68
C TRP A 64 16.88 1.31 7.49
N SER A 65 15.85 1.65 8.26
CA SER A 65 15.84 2.81 9.16
C SER A 65 15.32 2.44 10.54
N GLU A 66 15.61 3.27 11.54
CA GLU A 66 15.07 3.11 12.90
C GLU A 66 13.54 3.12 12.90
N ASN A 67 12.91 3.91 12.02
CA ASN A 67 11.46 3.95 11.88
C ASN A 67 10.87 2.63 11.35
N MET A 68 11.58 1.94 10.45
CA MET A 68 11.16 0.62 9.96
C MET A 68 11.25 -0.41 11.08
N GLU A 69 12.33 -0.40 11.86
CA GLU A 69 12.45 -1.28 13.02
C GLU A 69 11.32 -1.04 14.03
N GLU A 70 11.03 0.22 14.35
CA GLU A 70 9.93 0.57 15.24
C GLU A 70 8.58 0.12 14.68
N ALA A 71 8.36 0.25 13.37
CA ALA A 71 7.13 -0.22 12.73
C ALA A 71 6.94 -1.74 12.91
N VAL A 72 8.01 -2.54 12.76
CA VAL A 72 7.96 -3.98 13.03
C VAL A 72 7.62 -4.24 14.50
N ARG A 73 8.27 -3.52 15.43
CA ARG A 73 8.02 -3.70 16.87
C ARG A 73 6.57 -3.38 17.26
N GLN A 74 6.01 -2.32 16.69
CA GLN A 74 4.61 -1.91 16.95
C GLN A 74 3.59 -2.81 16.23
N SER A 75 4.01 -3.52 15.18
CA SER A 75 3.13 -4.44 14.45
C SER A 75 2.82 -5.72 15.23
N TYR A 76 3.57 -6.02 16.30
CA TYR A 76 3.41 -7.23 17.10
C TYR A 76 3.16 -6.93 18.59
N HIS A 77 2.36 -7.76 19.25
CA HIS A 77 2.23 -7.79 20.70
C HIS A 77 2.72 -9.13 21.27
N TRP A 78 3.03 -9.16 22.57
CA TRP A 78 3.36 -10.40 23.26
C TRP A 78 2.09 -11.09 23.78
N ASN A 79 1.87 -12.34 23.37
CA ASN A 79 0.81 -13.19 23.88
C ASN A 79 1.38 -14.15 24.94
N ALA A 80 1.09 -13.86 26.22
CA ALA A 80 1.61 -14.63 27.35
C ALA A 80 0.97 -16.03 27.50
N GLU A 81 -0.23 -16.24 26.97
CA GLU A 81 -0.91 -17.55 27.02
C GLU A 81 -0.21 -18.58 26.13
N TYR A 82 0.21 -18.14 24.94
CA TYR A 82 0.86 -19.00 23.95
C TYR A 82 2.38 -18.79 23.86
N ASN A 83 2.95 -17.91 24.69
CA ASN A 83 4.38 -17.60 24.76
C ASN A 83 4.97 -17.27 23.38
N ARG A 84 4.32 -16.36 22.65
CA ARG A 84 4.69 -15.96 21.28
C ARG A 84 4.27 -14.53 20.98
N TYR A 85 4.86 -13.93 19.96
CA TYR A 85 4.42 -12.67 19.38
C TYR A 85 3.39 -12.92 18.28
N GLU A 86 2.37 -12.09 18.24
CA GLU A 86 1.27 -12.12 17.26
C GLU A 86 1.05 -10.71 16.73
N LEU A 87 0.51 -10.58 15.52
CA LEU A 87 0.21 -9.26 14.97
C LEU A 87 -0.77 -8.49 15.86
N ALA A 88 -0.44 -7.23 16.14
CA ALA A 88 -1.27 -6.29 16.89
C ALA A 88 -2.42 -5.75 16.00
N MET A 89 -3.16 -6.65 15.37
CA MET A 89 -4.22 -6.34 14.43
C MET A 89 -5.56 -6.88 14.91
N ASN A 90 -6.61 -6.07 14.79
CA ASN A 90 -7.99 -6.48 15.09
C ASN A 90 -8.70 -6.84 13.78
N TYR A 91 -9.10 -8.10 13.64
CA TYR A 91 -9.80 -8.59 12.44
C TYR A 91 -11.10 -7.84 12.17
N GLU A 92 -11.90 -7.50 13.18
CA GLU A 92 -13.15 -6.76 13.02
C GLU A 92 -12.91 -5.38 12.41
N ASN A 93 -11.85 -4.70 12.84
CA ASN A 93 -11.46 -3.41 12.26
C ASN A 93 -11.05 -3.55 10.79
N ILE A 94 -10.29 -4.61 10.46
CA ILE A 94 -9.84 -4.87 9.09
C ILE A 94 -11.04 -5.20 8.21
N GLU A 95 -11.92 -6.10 8.65
CA GLU A 95 -13.16 -6.43 7.95
C GLU A 95 -13.99 -5.17 7.68
N ALA A 96 -14.17 -4.31 8.69
CA ALA A 96 -14.90 -3.05 8.55
C ALA A 96 -14.27 -2.13 7.49
N ILE A 97 -12.93 -1.99 7.50
CA ILE A 97 -12.19 -1.17 6.52
C ILE A 97 -12.33 -1.74 5.11
N LEU A 98 -12.24 -3.05 4.93
CA LEU A 98 -12.34 -3.69 3.61
C LEU A 98 -13.75 -3.56 3.04
N ARG A 99 -14.77 -3.81 3.86
CA ARG A 99 -16.18 -3.59 3.50
C ARG A 99 -16.44 -2.13 3.13
N LEU A 100 -15.88 -1.19 3.90
CA LEU A 100 -16.00 0.23 3.62
C LEU A 100 -15.33 0.59 2.28
N ARG A 101 -14.12 0.08 2.03
CA ARG A 101 -13.39 0.29 0.77
C ARG A 101 -14.20 -0.18 -0.44
N ARG A 102 -14.88 -1.32 -0.33
CA ARG A 102 -15.78 -1.86 -1.37
C ARG A 102 -16.98 -0.94 -1.61
N LYS A 103 -17.61 -0.43 -0.55
CA LYS A 103 -18.75 0.51 -0.68
C LYS A 103 -18.37 1.86 -1.29
N ILE A 104 -17.19 2.37 -0.93
CA ILE A 104 -16.75 3.71 -1.35
C ILE A 104 -16.40 3.76 -2.84
N GLN A 105 -15.92 2.65 -3.42
CA GLN A 105 -15.48 2.54 -4.82
C GLN A 105 -14.58 3.70 -5.25
N ALA A 106 -13.53 3.96 -4.45
CA ALA A 106 -12.66 5.12 -4.61
C ALA A 106 -12.03 5.26 -6.01
N PHE A 107 -11.85 4.15 -6.74
CA PHE A 107 -11.31 4.12 -8.09
C PHE A 107 -12.23 4.77 -9.15
N LYS A 108 -13.51 4.99 -8.83
CA LYS A 108 -14.48 5.65 -9.74
C LYS A 108 -14.55 7.16 -9.54
N ARG A 109 -13.88 7.68 -8.51
CA ARG A 109 -14.05 9.07 -8.09
C ARG A 109 -13.10 9.98 -8.84
N GLU A 110 -13.64 11.04 -9.41
CA GLU A 110 -12.84 12.14 -9.93
C GLU A 110 -12.12 12.83 -8.76
N VAL A 111 -10.92 13.27 -9.05
CA VAL A 111 -9.99 13.92 -8.11
C VAL A 111 -9.25 15.02 -8.88
N GLY A 112 -8.70 15.98 -8.16
CA GLY A 112 -7.88 17.05 -8.76
C GLY A 112 -6.52 16.55 -9.22
N ASP A 113 -5.54 17.46 -9.25
CA ASP A 113 -4.16 17.20 -9.68
C ASP A 113 -3.61 15.94 -9.00
N THR A 114 -3.30 14.93 -9.81
CA THR A 114 -2.93 13.60 -9.32
C THR A 114 -1.67 13.10 -10.00
N LEU A 115 -0.68 12.74 -9.19
CA LEU A 115 0.50 12.00 -9.61
C LEU A 115 0.35 10.52 -9.26
N PHE A 116 0.45 9.65 -10.25
CA PHE A 116 0.51 8.21 -10.09
C PHE A 116 1.94 7.73 -10.34
N ILE A 117 2.53 7.07 -9.34
CA ILE A 117 3.86 6.47 -9.42
C ILE A 117 3.72 4.97 -9.24
N SER A 118 4.29 4.20 -10.16
CA SER A 118 4.17 2.75 -10.17
C SER A 118 5.43 2.08 -10.72
N PRO A 119 5.82 0.91 -10.20
CA PRO A 119 6.87 0.12 -10.85
C PRO A 119 6.35 -0.42 -12.19
N CYS A 120 7.26 -0.50 -13.16
CA CYS A 120 7.08 -1.19 -14.43
C CYS A 120 7.73 -2.58 -14.34
N TYR A 121 6.94 -3.64 -14.53
CA TYR A 121 7.48 -5.01 -14.49
C TYR A 121 7.77 -5.51 -15.90
N PRO A 122 8.89 -6.25 -16.11
CA PRO A 122 9.19 -6.86 -17.40
C PRO A 122 8.11 -7.83 -17.91
N ASN A 123 7.37 -8.46 -16.98
CA ASN A 123 6.25 -9.35 -17.27
C ASN A 123 5.03 -8.88 -16.48
N GLU A 124 4.31 -7.90 -17.01
CA GLU A 124 3.06 -7.44 -16.40
C GLU A 124 2.01 -8.56 -16.40
N ALA A 125 1.32 -8.72 -15.27
CA ALA A 125 0.15 -9.58 -15.24
C ALA A 125 -0.96 -8.93 -16.08
N THR A 126 -1.68 -9.72 -16.88
CA THR A 126 -2.72 -9.21 -17.79
C THR A 126 -3.76 -8.33 -17.08
N TRP A 127 -4.18 -8.71 -15.86
CA TRP A 127 -5.11 -7.92 -15.07
C TRP A 127 -4.56 -6.52 -14.72
N ARG A 128 -3.24 -6.40 -14.54
CA ARG A 128 -2.57 -5.13 -14.22
C ARG A 128 -2.46 -4.25 -15.46
N GLU A 129 -2.09 -4.83 -16.61
CA GLU A 129 -2.10 -4.11 -17.88
C GLU A 129 -3.49 -3.54 -18.22
N GLU A 130 -4.54 -4.32 -17.99
CA GLU A 130 -5.92 -3.89 -18.19
C GLU A 130 -6.30 -2.77 -17.23
N ALA A 131 -5.98 -2.91 -15.94
CA ALA A 131 -6.27 -1.88 -14.94
C ALA A 131 -5.51 -0.56 -15.19
N LEU A 132 -4.27 -0.63 -15.69
CA LEU A 132 -3.49 0.57 -16.03
C LEU A 132 -4.06 1.32 -17.24
N LYS A 133 -4.71 0.63 -18.19
CA LYS A 133 -5.41 1.27 -19.31
C LYS A 133 -6.67 2.02 -18.89
N GLU A 134 -7.22 1.72 -17.71
CA GLU A 134 -8.39 2.40 -17.14
C GLU A 134 -7.99 3.64 -16.31
N LEU A 135 -6.70 3.97 -16.22
CA LEU A 135 -6.25 5.19 -15.54
C LEU A 135 -6.80 6.45 -16.25
N PRO A 136 -7.27 7.45 -15.51
CA PRO A 136 -7.72 8.69 -16.12
C PRO A 136 -6.59 9.42 -16.86
N ASP A 137 -6.87 9.89 -18.07
CA ASP A 137 -5.90 10.60 -18.94
C ASP A 137 -5.34 11.89 -18.31
N TYR A 138 -6.01 12.44 -17.29
CA TYR A 138 -5.59 13.66 -16.60
C TYR A 138 -4.60 13.39 -15.45
N PHE A 139 -4.26 12.13 -15.17
CA PHE A 139 -3.23 11.80 -14.19
C PHE A 139 -1.84 11.99 -14.81
N ASP A 140 -0.94 12.61 -14.06
CA ASP A 140 0.49 12.52 -14.35
C ASP A 140 0.95 11.11 -13.94
N THR A 141 1.51 10.34 -14.88
CA THR A 141 1.92 8.95 -14.63
C THR A 141 3.42 8.77 -14.77
N LEU A 142 4.07 8.21 -13.75
CA LEU A 142 5.47 7.84 -13.75
C LEU A 142 5.62 6.32 -13.53
N PHE A 143 6.24 5.66 -14.51
CA PHE A 143 6.56 4.24 -14.44
C PHE A 143 8.06 4.06 -14.19
N LEU A 144 8.41 3.39 -13.10
CA LEU A 144 9.79 3.23 -12.65
C LEU A 144 10.29 1.81 -12.90
N GLU A 145 11.44 1.67 -13.55
CA GLU A 145 12.08 0.37 -13.78
C GLU A 145 12.91 -0.07 -12.56
N ASN A 146 13.12 -1.38 -12.39
CA ASN A 146 13.98 -1.99 -11.37
C ASN A 146 13.57 -1.75 -9.89
N LEU A 147 12.33 -1.30 -9.65
CA LEU A 147 11.73 -1.19 -8.32
C LEU A 147 10.61 -2.22 -8.14
N SER A 148 10.40 -2.66 -6.91
CA SER A 148 9.25 -3.49 -6.55
C SER A 148 8.02 -2.63 -6.21
N HIS A 149 6.95 -3.27 -5.74
CA HIS A 149 5.76 -2.58 -5.22
C HIS A 149 6.05 -1.72 -3.98
N GLU A 150 7.19 -1.95 -3.31
CA GLU A 150 7.64 -1.17 -2.15
C GLU A 150 8.56 0.00 -2.55
N LEU A 151 8.27 0.66 -3.67
CA LEU A 151 9.08 1.74 -4.25
C LEU A 151 9.58 2.81 -3.25
N TYR A 152 8.76 3.17 -2.26
CA TYR A 152 9.08 4.20 -1.27
C TYR A 152 9.99 3.69 -0.14
N THR A 153 10.05 2.39 0.10
CA THR A 153 11.04 1.79 1.03
C THR A 153 12.33 1.44 0.30
N GLU A 154 12.24 1.01 -0.96
CA GLU A 154 13.41 0.66 -1.77
C GLU A 154 14.24 1.87 -2.21
N ALA A 155 13.57 2.96 -2.63
CA ALA A 155 14.22 4.15 -3.18
C ALA A 155 13.68 5.47 -2.58
N PRO A 156 13.65 5.63 -1.24
CA PRO A 156 12.95 6.73 -0.57
C PRO A 156 13.40 8.12 -1.04
N LYS A 157 14.70 8.30 -1.32
CA LYS A 157 15.25 9.60 -1.77
C LYS A 157 14.86 9.94 -3.20
N GLU A 158 14.84 8.94 -4.08
CA GLU A 158 14.45 9.12 -5.48
C GLU A 158 12.97 9.45 -5.57
N ILE A 159 12.11 8.67 -4.88
CA ILE A 159 10.68 8.92 -4.80
C ILE A 159 10.39 10.30 -4.22
N ALA A 160 11.10 10.71 -3.16
CA ALA A 160 10.96 12.05 -2.60
C ALA A 160 11.38 13.16 -3.58
N SER A 161 12.42 12.96 -4.39
CA SER A 161 12.83 13.93 -5.42
C SER A 161 11.74 14.11 -6.48
N LEU A 162 11.23 13.00 -7.03
CA LEU A 162 10.16 13.00 -8.03
C LEU A 162 8.90 13.71 -7.53
N ILE A 163 8.50 13.42 -6.29
CA ILE A 163 7.36 14.08 -5.66
C ILE A 163 7.60 15.59 -5.51
N ASN A 164 8.78 16.00 -5.02
CA ASN A 164 9.09 17.41 -4.82
C ASN A 164 9.14 18.18 -6.14
N GLU A 165 9.69 17.58 -7.19
CA GLU A 165 9.70 18.15 -8.54
C GLU A 165 8.26 18.38 -9.03
N TRP A 166 7.41 17.35 -8.98
CA TRP A 166 6.01 17.47 -9.38
C TRP A 166 5.22 18.53 -8.59
N LEU A 167 5.43 18.57 -7.26
CA LEU A 167 4.82 19.56 -6.40
C LEU A 167 5.23 21.00 -6.77
N ALA A 168 6.47 21.20 -7.22
CA ALA A 168 7.01 22.49 -7.62
C ALA A 168 6.53 22.95 -9.01
N TYR A 169 6.28 22.03 -9.94
CA TYR A 169 5.76 22.36 -11.28
C TYR A 169 4.32 22.85 -11.27
N SER A 170 3.53 22.45 -10.28
CA SER A 170 2.10 22.76 -10.21
C SER A 170 1.83 23.95 -9.26
N GLN A 171 2.65 25.01 -9.35
CA GLN A 171 2.46 26.32 -8.70
C GLN A 171 2.18 27.43 -9.73
#